data_AF-A0A838Q7B0-F1
#
_entry.id   AF-A0A838Q7B0-F1
#
_cell.length_a   1.000
_cell.length_b   1.000
_cell.length_c   1.000
_cell.angle_alpha   90.00
_cell.angle_beta   90.00
_cell.angle_gamma   90.00
#
_symmetry.space_group_name_H-M   'P 1'
#
loop_
_entity.id
_entity.type
_entity.pdbx_description
1 polymer ?
#
loop_
_entity_poly.entity_id
_entity_poly.type
_entity_poly.pdbx_seq_one_letter_code
_entity_poly.pdbx_strand_id
1 'polypeptide(L)'
;MSAHVLFCRDSVRREPGGDRISRIEGWCLGTSTVQTLLLKTGEAKFEAIAHGFSRPDVRDEFSAYPNAVASGFRFAGDVESAPGIPAEICVQIRPAPALAPEWHALRVNLDTPDIQTLPLTEETRLSKAAESLAAREEITPENLEVRFRRTLLTKRGLTLRLDIINKCNLRCVMCHFSDDAVFKRPTRQFTAEQFTDLFDGLGPEVSQVALSCGDEPLTSKFLPDILRYLATKHPHVAIEFCTNAMLMRAPIRELIIETGVARLLFSIDAVTKPLLESIRVGCRYEQLVGNILALRDLKARHQSRLPEFDFNFVMMNRNIHEAPAFVRMARVLGGESIDFRHMVPIAPYFVADDVLALRPAKYNFYRKKIVETAIELGMAYYLPAAFSTAERWSSEETANVDLADFERVLADAPGANAASIIRPVKPVLHSMRSPGSVAEDFATTFCNRPFSEIMVRDQEDVLPCAWHGKTLGRLSEGKTLSDIFLGEEFAALRRNMLKPEGDPDCARCPIKTSHLATTAEG
;
A
#
# COMPACT_ATOMS: atom_id res chain seq x y z
N MET A 1 -15.24 -20.28 31.82
CA MET A 1 -16.09 -19.08 31.77
C MET A 1 -17.35 -19.43 31.00
N SER A 2 -18.51 -18.91 31.38
CA SER A 2 -19.73 -19.01 30.54
C SER A 2 -19.47 -18.32 29.20
N ALA A 3 -20.05 -18.82 28.12
CA ALA A 3 -19.89 -18.21 26.81
C ALA A 3 -20.57 -16.83 26.80
N HIS A 4 -19.82 -15.78 26.43
CA HIS A 4 -20.33 -14.42 26.40
C HIS A 4 -19.55 -13.55 25.41
N VAL A 5 -20.15 -12.39 25.10
CA VAL A 5 -19.52 -11.28 24.41
C VAL A 5 -19.43 -10.09 25.36
N LEU A 6 -18.28 -9.41 25.40
CA LEU A 6 -18.14 -8.09 25.99
C LEU A 6 -18.26 -7.06 24.87
N PHE A 7 -19.15 -6.08 25.05
CA PHE A 7 -19.32 -4.98 24.12
C PHE A 7 -19.12 -3.67 24.86
N CYS A 8 -18.23 -2.83 24.35
CA CYS A 8 -17.97 -1.51 24.92
C CYS A 8 -17.89 -0.49 23.81
N ARG A 9 -18.46 0.68 24.06
CA ARG A 9 -18.50 1.77 23.12
C ARG A 9 -17.56 2.87 23.57
N ASP A 10 -16.63 3.26 22.72
CA ASP A 10 -15.76 4.40 22.98
C ASP A 10 -16.50 5.71 22.64
N SER A 11 -17.18 5.75 21.48
CA SER A 11 -17.87 6.96 21.02
C SER A 11 -19.15 6.68 20.23
N VAL A 12 -20.12 7.60 20.31
CA VAL A 12 -21.31 7.65 19.48
C VAL A 12 -21.49 9.07 18.95
N ARG A 13 -21.92 9.20 17.70
CA ARG A 13 -22.44 10.45 17.16
C ARG A 13 -23.88 10.26 16.74
N ARG A 14 -24.74 11.17 17.17
CA ARG A 14 -26.16 11.23 16.82
C ARG A 14 -26.43 12.41 15.89
N GLU A 15 -27.38 12.25 14.97
CA GLU A 15 -27.91 13.33 14.13
C GLU A 15 -28.63 14.39 14.99
N PRO A 16 -28.76 15.63 14.50
CA PRO A 16 -29.61 16.64 15.14
C PRO A 16 -31.04 16.12 15.34
N GLY A 17 -31.48 16.04 16.61
CA GLY A 17 -32.76 15.41 17.00
C GLY A 17 -32.58 14.18 17.91
N GLY A 18 -31.40 13.56 17.90
CA GLY A 18 -31.03 12.53 18.88
C GLY A 18 -31.55 11.12 18.61
N ASP A 19 -32.53 10.94 17.73
CA ASP A 19 -33.17 9.63 17.47
C ASP A 19 -32.46 8.78 16.42
N ARG A 20 -31.41 9.32 15.79
CA ARG A 20 -30.62 8.62 14.77
C ARG A 20 -29.15 8.65 15.12
N ILE A 21 -28.48 7.51 14.97
CA ILE A 21 -27.04 7.37 15.17
C ILE A 21 -26.36 7.38 13.80
N SER A 22 -25.36 8.25 13.64
CA SER A 22 -24.57 8.40 12.40
C SER A 22 -23.21 7.71 12.46
N ARG A 23 -22.64 7.53 13.66
CA ARG A 23 -21.35 6.84 13.88
C ARG A 23 -21.27 6.19 15.26
N ILE A 24 -20.68 5.00 15.34
CA ILE A 24 -20.36 4.31 16.60
C ILE A 24 -18.98 3.70 16.48
N GLU A 25 -18.17 3.83 17.52
CA GLU A 25 -16.88 3.17 17.63
C GLU A 25 -16.72 2.54 19.00
N GLY A 26 -16.00 1.44 19.07
CA GLY A 26 -15.82 0.70 20.30
C GLY A 26 -15.00 -0.55 20.10
N TRP A 27 -15.20 -1.52 20.97
CA TRP A 27 -14.61 -2.84 20.88
C TRP A 27 -15.58 -3.93 21.33
N CYS A 28 -15.40 -5.12 20.75
CA CYS A 28 -16.24 -6.28 20.99
C CYS A 28 -15.36 -7.53 21.13
N LEU A 29 -15.43 -8.19 22.29
CA LEU A 29 -14.69 -9.40 22.63
C LEU A 29 -15.64 -10.56 22.79
N GLY A 30 -15.26 -11.75 22.36
CA GLY A 30 -16.01 -12.97 22.66
C GLY A 30 -15.12 -13.96 23.39
N THR A 31 -15.71 -14.78 24.27
CA THR A 31 -15.03 -15.99 24.77
C THR A 31 -14.62 -16.93 23.62
N SER A 32 -15.26 -16.75 22.47
CA SER A 32 -14.96 -17.36 21.17
C SER A 32 -14.66 -16.25 20.15
N THR A 33 -13.91 -16.55 19.10
CA THR A 33 -13.54 -15.53 18.10
C THR A 33 -14.77 -14.95 17.40
N VAL A 34 -14.95 -13.63 17.51
CA VAL A 34 -15.94 -12.84 16.77
C VAL A 34 -15.54 -12.79 15.29
N GLN A 35 -16.41 -13.27 14.41
CA GLN A 35 -16.17 -13.33 12.96
C GLN A 35 -16.89 -12.25 12.17
N THR A 36 -18.08 -11.86 12.62
CA THR A 36 -18.94 -10.86 11.98
C THR A 36 -19.74 -10.13 13.05
N LEU A 37 -19.97 -8.83 12.87
CA LEU A 37 -20.91 -8.02 13.64
C LEU A 37 -21.90 -7.35 12.68
N LEU A 38 -23.20 -7.42 12.99
CA LEU A 38 -24.25 -6.71 12.26
C LEU A 38 -25.05 -5.85 13.24
N LEU A 39 -25.49 -4.68 12.79
CA LEU A 39 -26.41 -3.80 13.50
C LEU A 39 -27.75 -3.81 12.77
N LYS A 40 -28.85 -3.96 13.52
CA LYS A 40 -30.20 -3.80 12.96
C LYS A 40 -30.48 -2.32 12.73
N THR A 41 -30.82 -1.96 11.50
CA THR A 41 -31.06 -0.56 11.07
C THR A 41 -32.51 -0.29 10.64
N GLY A 42 -33.37 -1.31 10.66
CA GLY A 42 -34.82 -1.22 10.41
C GLY A 42 -35.51 -2.55 10.70
N GLU A 43 -36.83 -2.65 10.46
CA GLU A 43 -37.64 -3.84 10.84
C GLU A 43 -37.08 -5.17 10.28
N ALA A 44 -36.44 -5.15 9.11
CA ALA A 44 -35.82 -6.33 8.48
C ALA A 44 -34.46 -6.04 7.81
N LYS A 45 -33.80 -4.93 8.19
CA LYS A 45 -32.50 -4.52 7.62
C LYS A 45 -31.39 -4.67 8.64
N PHE A 46 -30.31 -5.32 8.22
CA PHE A 46 -29.06 -5.43 8.98
C PHE A 46 -27.93 -4.83 8.16
N GLU A 47 -27.09 -4.02 8.81
CA GLU A 47 -25.87 -3.51 8.23
C GLU A 47 -24.66 -4.10 8.93
N ALA A 48 -23.60 -4.38 8.17
CA ALA A 48 -22.37 -4.88 8.74
C ALA A 48 -21.65 -3.79 9.54
N ILE A 49 -21.32 -4.09 10.79
CA ILE A 49 -20.38 -3.32 11.60
C ILE A 49 -18.98 -3.83 11.23
N ALA A 50 -18.11 -2.92 10.77
CA ALA A 50 -16.73 -3.32 10.58
C ALA A 50 -16.05 -3.56 11.92
N HIS A 51 -15.30 -4.65 12.00
CA HIS A 51 -14.60 -5.06 13.20
C HIS A 51 -13.23 -5.65 12.85
N GLY A 52 -12.40 -5.89 13.86
CA GLY A 52 -11.03 -6.34 13.66
C GLY A 52 -9.99 -5.22 13.75
N PHE A 53 -10.40 -4.00 14.11
CA PHE A 53 -9.47 -2.90 14.30
C PHE A 53 -8.57 -3.15 15.51
N SER A 54 -7.27 -2.84 15.38
CA SER A 54 -6.30 -3.12 16.42
C SER A 54 -6.57 -2.29 17.69
N ARG A 55 -6.54 -2.94 18.84
CA ARG A 55 -6.71 -2.35 20.17
C ARG A 55 -5.68 -2.87 21.17
N PRO A 56 -4.44 -2.35 21.14
CA PRO A 56 -3.39 -2.76 22.07
C PRO A 56 -3.77 -2.53 23.54
N ASP A 57 -4.49 -1.43 23.81
CA ASP A 57 -5.05 -1.10 25.12
C ASP A 57 -6.02 -2.17 25.63
N VAL A 58 -6.96 -2.62 24.79
CA VAL A 58 -7.91 -3.68 25.15
C VAL A 58 -7.20 -5.03 25.29
N ARG A 59 -6.19 -5.31 24.46
CA ARG A 59 -5.36 -6.53 24.60
C ARG A 59 -4.67 -6.60 25.95
N ASP A 60 -4.11 -5.49 26.41
CA ASP A 60 -3.31 -5.47 27.64
C ASP A 60 -4.18 -5.76 28.88
N GLU A 61 -5.44 -5.33 28.86
CA GLU A 61 -6.41 -5.59 29.94
C GLU A 61 -7.15 -6.93 29.79
N PHE A 62 -7.52 -7.33 28.57
CA PHE A 62 -8.35 -8.49 28.27
C PHE A 62 -7.62 -9.58 27.49
N SER A 63 -6.34 -9.81 27.80
CA SER A 63 -5.45 -10.75 27.08
C SER A 63 -5.95 -12.21 27.00
N ALA A 64 -6.87 -12.61 27.88
CA ALA A 64 -7.48 -13.93 27.88
C ALA A 64 -8.46 -14.17 26.71
N TYR A 65 -8.92 -13.12 26.03
CA TYR A 65 -9.88 -13.22 24.93
C TYR A 65 -9.17 -13.43 23.58
N PRO A 66 -9.60 -14.40 22.75
CA PRO A 66 -8.91 -14.78 21.53
C PRO A 66 -8.80 -13.66 20.49
N ASN A 67 -9.75 -12.71 20.50
CA ASN A 67 -9.78 -11.58 19.57
C ASN A 67 -9.38 -10.24 20.22
N ALA A 68 -8.73 -10.24 21.39
CA ALA A 68 -8.42 -9.01 22.13
C ALA A 68 -7.59 -7.98 21.34
N VAL A 69 -6.60 -8.47 20.58
CA VAL A 69 -5.73 -7.64 19.72
C VAL A 69 -6.52 -6.91 18.63
N ALA A 70 -7.55 -7.56 18.08
CA ALA A 70 -8.33 -7.11 16.92
C ALA A 70 -9.82 -7.03 17.29
N SER A 71 -10.09 -6.35 18.40
CA SER A 71 -11.42 -6.26 19.01
C SER A 71 -12.18 -5.01 18.62
N GLY A 72 -11.48 -3.99 18.09
CA GLY A 72 -12.09 -2.72 17.73
C GLY A 72 -13.13 -2.87 16.64
N PHE A 73 -14.19 -2.08 16.73
CA PHE A 73 -15.24 -1.97 15.71
C PHE A 73 -15.56 -0.52 15.39
N ARG A 74 -16.04 -0.30 14.16
CA ARG A 74 -16.55 0.98 13.68
C ARG A 74 -17.79 0.75 12.84
N PHE A 75 -18.79 1.58 13.07
CA PHE A 75 -20.00 1.65 12.28
C PHE A 75 -20.24 3.09 11.86
N ALA A 76 -20.60 3.28 10.60
CA ALA A 76 -21.06 4.54 10.06
C ALA A 76 -22.27 4.23 9.18
N GLY A 77 -23.36 4.95 9.37
CA GLY A 77 -24.63 4.63 8.75
C GLY A 77 -25.74 5.30 9.50
N ASP A 78 -26.95 5.24 8.98
CA ASP A 78 -28.08 5.96 9.53
C ASP A 78 -29.03 4.99 10.25
N VAL A 79 -28.99 5.00 11.58
CA VAL A 79 -29.67 3.99 12.41
C VAL A 79 -30.67 4.66 13.32
N GLU A 80 -31.94 4.32 13.14
CA GLU A 80 -32.99 4.67 14.09
C GLU A 80 -32.75 3.98 15.42
N SER A 81 -32.46 4.77 16.44
CA SER A 81 -32.21 4.31 17.80
C SER A 81 -32.52 5.47 18.73
N ALA A 82 -33.67 5.44 19.40
CA ALA A 82 -33.94 6.45 20.42
C ALA A 82 -32.99 6.26 21.62
N PRO A 83 -32.51 7.34 22.26
CA PRO A 83 -31.59 7.25 23.39
C PRO A 83 -32.09 6.30 24.49
N GLY A 84 -31.23 5.38 24.92
CA GLY A 84 -31.54 4.42 25.98
C GLY A 84 -32.39 3.22 25.57
N ILE A 85 -32.88 3.15 24.32
CA ILE A 85 -33.50 1.93 23.77
C ILE A 85 -32.38 1.00 23.29
N PRO A 86 -32.27 -0.24 23.83
CA PRO A 86 -31.26 -1.18 23.37
C PRO A 86 -31.41 -1.52 21.88
N ALA A 87 -30.32 -1.37 21.13
CA ALA A 87 -30.23 -1.78 19.75
C ALA A 87 -30.00 -3.29 19.65
N GLU A 88 -30.48 -3.91 18.58
CA GLU A 88 -30.24 -5.32 18.28
C GLU A 88 -29.00 -5.44 17.40
N ILE A 89 -28.01 -6.22 17.87
CA ILE A 89 -26.85 -6.61 17.09
C ILE A 89 -26.89 -8.12 16.84
N CYS A 90 -26.40 -8.55 15.69
CA CYS A 90 -26.15 -9.96 15.42
C CYS A 90 -24.63 -10.20 15.41
N VAL A 91 -24.18 -11.14 16.21
CA VAL A 91 -22.77 -11.52 16.31
C VAL A 91 -22.61 -12.93 15.75
N GLN A 92 -21.68 -13.09 14.82
CA GLN A 92 -21.23 -14.41 14.40
C GLN A 92 -19.98 -14.78 15.19
N ILE A 93 -20.02 -15.89 15.91
CA ILE A 93 -18.89 -16.42 16.65
C ILE A 93 -18.45 -17.74 16.06
N ARG A 94 -17.16 -18.07 16.22
CA ARG A 94 -16.64 -19.41 15.93
C ARG A 94 -16.19 -20.07 17.24
N PRO A 95 -16.95 -21.03 17.79
CA PRO A 95 -16.61 -21.67 19.06
C PRO A 95 -15.27 -22.42 19.02
N ALA A 96 -14.96 -23.07 17.90
CA ALA A 96 -13.67 -23.70 17.63
C ALA A 96 -13.37 -23.73 16.12
N PRO A 97 -12.09 -23.80 15.70
CA PRO A 97 -11.73 -23.78 14.27
C PRO A 97 -12.42 -24.85 13.42
N ALA A 98 -12.72 -26.01 14.01
CA ALA A 98 -13.37 -27.15 13.35
C ALA A 98 -14.91 -27.13 13.41
N LEU A 99 -15.52 -26.20 14.15
CA LEU A 99 -16.96 -26.09 14.29
C LEU A 99 -17.54 -25.02 13.35
N ALA A 100 -18.77 -25.23 12.92
CA ALA A 100 -19.49 -24.24 12.12
C ALA A 100 -19.68 -22.94 12.93
N PRO A 101 -19.65 -21.77 12.27
CA PRO A 101 -19.96 -20.51 12.94
C PRO A 101 -21.41 -20.48 13.45
N GLU A 102 -21.62 -19.85 14.60
CA GLU A 102 -22.92 -19.70 15.23
C GLU A 102 -23.31 -18.22 15.24
N TRP A 103 -24.59 -17.95 15.02
CA TRP A 103 -25.14 -16.59 15.02
C TRP A 103 -25.94 -16.36 16.29
N HIS A 104 -25.73 -15.20 16.91
CA HIS A 104 -26.45 -14.78 18.10
C HIS A 104 -27.03 -13.38 17.92
N ALA A 105 -28.30 -13.19 18.26
CA ALA A 105 -28.92 -11.87 18.38
C ALA A 105 -28.80 -11.38 19.83
N LEU A 106 -28.20 -10.22 20.02
CA LEU A 106 -27.93 -9.61 21.32
C LEU A 106 -28.51 -8.19 21.37
N ARG A 107 -28.90 -7.74 22.56
CA ARG A 107 -29.35 -6.37 22.77
C ARG A 107 -28.27 -5.57 23.48
N VAL A 108 -27.90 -4.43 22.90
CA VAL A 108 -26.84 -3.55 23.41
C VAL A 108 -27.36 -2.13 23.58
N ASN A 109 -27.01 -1.50 24.69
CA ASN A 109 -27.23 -0.07 24.87
C ASN A 109 -26.06 0.68 24.21
N LEU A 110 -26.34 1.43 23.15
CA LEU A 110 -25.33 2.19 22.40
C LEU A 110 -24.98 3.54 23.06
N ASP A 111 -25.73 3.95 24.09
CA ASP A 111 -25.54 5.24 24.77
C ASP A 111 -24.68 5.12 26.04
N THR A 112 -24.54 3.91 26.61
CA THR A 112 -23.65 3.70 27.76
C THR A 112 -22.19 3.52 27.31
N PRO A 113 -21.22 4.19 27.99
CA PRO A 113 -19.80 3.91 27.82
C PRO A 113 -19.35 2.67 28.61
N ASP A 114 -20.20 2.08 29.46
CA ASP A 114 -19.83 0.95 30.30
C ASP A 114 -19.70 -0.35 29.51
N ILE A 115 -18.83 -1.25 29.99
CA ILE A 115 -18.65 -2.59 29.42
C ILE A 115 -19.92 -3.41 29.67
N GLN A 116 -20.55 -3.88 28.60
CA GLN A 116 -21.74 -4.71 28.64
C GLN A 116 -21.35 -6.18 28.43
N THR A 117 -21.70 -7.04 29.40
CA THR A 117 -21.51 -8.49 29.29
C THR A 117 -22.79 -9.15 28.77
N LEU A 118 -22.70 -9.74 27.59
CA LEU A 118 -23.83 -10.30 26.85
C LEU A 118 -23.70 -11.83 26.79
N PRO A 119 -24.54 -12.59 27.49
CA PRO A 119 -24.43 -14.05 27.53
C PRO A 119 -24.82 -14.67 26.17
N LEU A 120 -24.06 -15.68 25.75
CA LEU A 120 -24.35 -16.47 24.55
C LEU A 120 -25.10 -17.75 24.98
N THR A 121 -26.42 -17.75 24.77
CA THR A 121 -27.31 -18.86 25.15
C THR A 121 -28.04 -19.41 23.92
N GLU A 122 -28.68 -20.58 24.04
CA GLU A 122 -29.56 -21.13 22.99
C GLU A 122 -30.72 -20.18 22.63
N GLU A 123 -31.19 -19.36 23.58
CA GLU A 123 -32.25 -18.35 23.32
C GLU A 123 -31.78 -17.22 22.40
N THR A 124 -30.50 -16.87 22.48
CA THR A 124 -29.90 -15.86 21.59
C THR A 124 -29.53 -16.43 20.22
N ARG A 125 -29.50 -17.77 20.07
CA ARG A 125 -28.99 -18.45 18.88
C ARG A 125 -29.98 -18.36 17.72
N LEU A 126 -29.48 -18.06 16.52
CA LEU A 126 -30.28 -17.97 15.29
C LEU A 126 -30.14 -19.26 14.46
N SER A 127 -31.28 -19.82 14.02
CA SER A 127 -31.37 -21.11 13.32
C SER A 127 -31.13 -21.03 11.79
N LYS A 128 -31.35 -19.86 11.19
CA LYS A 128 -30.99 -19.54 9.81
C LYS A 128 -30.36 -18.16 9.82
N ALA A 129 -29.15 -18.05 9.27
CA ALA A 129 -28.50 -16.76 9.08
C ALA A 129 -29.47 -15.87 8.29
N ALA A 130 -29.60 -14.61 8.70
CA ALA A 130 -30.35 -13.60 7.97
C ALA A 130 -29.98 -13.68 6.47
N GLU A 131 -30.87 -14.24 5.65
CA GLU A 131 -30.73 -14.31 4.19
C GLU A 131 -30.69 -12.89 3.56
N SER A 132 -30.93 -11.86 4.36
CA SER A 132 -30.53 -10.49 4.06
C SER A 132 -29.06 -10.27 4.44
N LEU A 133 -28.15 -10.95 3.75
CA LEU A 133 -26.83 -10.34 3.51
C LEU A 133 -27.14 -9.10 2.69
N ALA A 134 -27.16 -7.95 3.38
CA ALA A 134 -27.37 -6.60 2.88
C ALA A 134 -27.37 -6.58 1.35
N ALA A 135 -28.56 -6.60 0.73
CA ALA A 135 -28.66 -6.40 -0.70
C ALA A 135 -27.81 -5.17 -1.00
N ARG A 136 -26.66 -5.38 -1.65
CA ARG A 136 -25.72 -4.30 -1.92
C ARG A 136 -26.50 -3.35 -2.81
N GLU A 137 -27.03 -2.27 -2.24
CA GLU A 137 -27.76 -1.26 -3.00
C GLU A 137 -26.93 -0.93 -4.23
N GLU A 138 -27.58 -0.76 -5.37
CA GLU A 138 -26.86 -0.38 -6.58
C GLU A 138 -26.15 0.96 -6.33
N ILE A 139 -24.91 1.09 -6.81
CA ILE A 139 -24.15 2.34 -6.64
C ILE A 139 -24.68 3.33 -7.67
N THR A 140 -25.34 4.39 -7.20
CA THR A 140 -25.85 5.47 -8.05
C THR A 140 -25.08 6.76 -7.77
N PRO A 141 -25.07 7.74 -8.70
CA PRO A 141 -24.43 9.03 -8.46
C PRO A 141 -24.90 9.74 -7.18
N GLU A 142 -26.16 9.55 -6.79
CA GLU A 142 -26.78 10.18 -5.62
C GLU A 142 -26.32 9.54 -4.30
N ASN A 143 -26.13 8.22 -4.27
CA ASN A 143 -25.74 7.49 -3.05
C ASN A 143 -24.21 7.25 -2.94
N LEU A 144 -23.45 7.54 -3.99
CA LEU A 144 -22.03 7.21 -4.11
C LEU A 144 -21.19 7.74 -2.95
N GLU A 145 -21.24 9.05 -2.67
CA GLU A 145 -20.37 9.67 -1.66
C GLU A 145 -20.75 9.24 -0.24
N VAL A 146 -22.04 9.06 0.03
CA VAL A 146 -22.51 8.53 1.32
C VAL A 146 -21.98 7.12 1.53
N ARG A 147 -22.11 6.27 0.51
CA ARG A 147 -21.58 4.90 0.54
C ARG A 147 -20.06 4.89 0.68
N PHE A 148 -19.35 5.71 -0.09
CA PHE A 148 -17.91 5.82 -0.03
C PHE A 148 -17.42 6.23 1.35
N ARG A 149 -18.01 7.28 1.95
CA ARG A 149 -17.65 7.73 3.30
C ARG A 149 -17.93 6.64 4.34
N ARG A 150 -19.05 5.93 4.24
CA ARG A 150 -19.34 4.76 5.09
C ARG A 150 -18.28 3.67 4.91
N THR A 151 -17.97 3.30 3.67
CA THR A 151 -16.93 2.32 3.35
C THR A 151 -15.58 2.75 3.91
N LEU A 152 -15.19 4.02 3.78
CA LEU A 152 -13.92 4.53 4.27
C LEU A 152 -13.79 4.45 5.81
N LEU A 153 -14.88 4.71 6.54
CA LEU A 153 -14.90 4.62 8.00
C LEU A 153 -14.90 3.18 8.53
N THR A 154 -15.37 2.25 7.72
CA THR A 154 -15.53 0.83 8.08
C THR A 154 -14.39 -0.02 7.52
N LYS A 155 -13.68 0.43 6.51
CA LYS A 155 -12.65 -0.34 5.81
C LYS A 155 -11.40 0.50 5.65
N ARG A 156 -10.30 0.04 6.25
CA ARG A 156 -8.97 0.58 5.92
C ARG A 156 -8.64 0.21 4.48
N GLY A 157 -7.93 1.10 3.80
CA GLY A 157 -7.52 0.81 2.43
C GLY A 157 -7.03 2.00 1.63
N LEU A 158 -6.89 3.18 2.25
CA LEU A 158 -6.28 4.29 1.54
C LEU A 158 -4.76 4.08 1.43
N THR A 159 -4.25 4.31 0.24
CA THR A 159 -2.82 4.43 -0.04
C THR A 159 -2.48 5.90 -0.23
N LEU A 160 -1.65 6.44 0.65
CA LEU A 160 -1.10 7.78 0.49
C LEU A 160 0.25 7.69 -0.22
N ARG A 161 0.40 8.41 -1.34
CA ARG A 161 1.65 8.49 -2.11
C ARG A 161 2.15 9.93 -2.11
N LEU A 162 3.39 10.14 -1.70
CA LEU A 162 4.01 11.46 -1.77
C LEU A 162 5.52 11.34 -1.86
N ASP A 163 6.16 12.34 -2.45
CA ASP A 163 7.57 12.59 -2.21
C ASP A 163 7.69 13.52 -0.99
N ILE A 164 8.50 13.15 0.00
CA ILE A 164 8.68 14.00 1.21
C ILE A 164 9.63 15.19 0.98
N ILE A 165 10.38 15.17 -0.12
CA ILE A 165 11.36 16.18 -0.50
C ILE A 165 11.54 16.18 -2.02
N ASN A 166 11.79 17.34 -2.62
CA ASN A 166 12.01 17.50 -4.07
C ASN A 166 13.49 17.39 -4.50
N LYS A 167 14.28 16.52 -3.86
CA LYS A 167 15.73 16.41 -4.06
C LYS A 167 16.21 14.98 -4.27
N CYS A 168 17.29 14.88 -5.02
CA CYS A 168 18.03 13.64 -5.23
C CYS A 168 19.54 13.92 -5.22
N ASN A 169 20.32 12.97 -4.71
CA ASN A 169 21.78 13.01 -4.74
C ASN A 169 22.38 12.44 -6.03
N LEU A 170 21.55 11.96 -6.96
CA LEU A 170 21.94 11.39 -8.26
C LEU A 170 21.32 12.16 -9.41
N ARG A 171 21.89 11.99 -10.61
CA ARG A 171 21.42 12.60 -11.86
C ARG A 171 21.27 11.56 -12.96
N CYS A 172 20.46 10.54 -12.69
CA CYS A 172 20.30 9.41 -13.60
C CYS A 172 19.86 9.86 -14.99
N VAL A 173 20.41 9.26 -16.04
CA VAL A 173 20.24 9.70 -17.44
C VAL A 173 18.79 9.70 -17.93
N MET A 174 17.92 8.91 -17.31
CA MET A 174 16.50 8.77 -17.63
C MET A 174 15.55 9.53 -16.68
N CYS A 175 16.08 10.23 -15.68
CA CYS A 175 15.30 10.86 -14.61
C CYS A 175 15.12 12.37 -14.85
N HIS A 176 14.06 12.98 -14.31
CA HIS A 176 13.86 14.44 -14.36
C HIS A 176 15.02 15.23 -13.73
N PHE A 177 15.78 14.65 -12.79
CA PHE A 177 16.98 15.28 -12.22
C PHE A 177 18.19 15.33 -13.18
N SER A 178 18.11 14.73 -14.38
CA SER A 178 19.10 14.98 -15.43
C SER A 178 19.01 16.43 -15.93
N ASP A 179 17.82 17.05 -15.85
CA ASP A 179 17.60 18.47 -16.13
C ASP A 179 18.18 19.37 -15.03
N ASP A 180 18.99 20.33 -15.43
CA ASP A 180 19.53 21.36 -14.56
C ASP A 180 18.45 22.25 -13.95
N ALA A 181 17.41 22.62 -14.69
CA ALA A 181 16.32 23.44 -14.19
C ALA A 181 15.60 22.74 -13.05
N VAL A 182 15.39 21.42 -13.17
CA VAL A 182 14.80 20.57 -12.14
C VAL A 182 15.74 20.38 -10.95
N PHE A 183 16.99 20.01 -11.20
CA PHE A 183 17.96 19.72 -10.16
C PHE A 183 18.26 20.94 -9.28
N LYS A 184 18.29 22.13 -9.87
CA LYS A 184 18.58 23.41 -9.21
C LYS A 184 17.35 24.06 -8.57
N ARG A 185 16.15 23.46 -8.65
CA ARG A 185 14.94 23.97 -7.97
C ARG A 185 15.21 24.24 -6.49
N PRO A 186 14.61 25.26 -5.85
CA PRO A 186 14.70 25.43 -4.41
C PRO A 186 14.25 24.17 -3.67
N THR A 187 14.93 23.85 -2.57
CA THR A 187 14.55 22.71 -1.73
C THR A 187 13.18 22.95 -1.13
N ARG A 188 12.28 21.99 -1.36
CA ARG A 188 10.97 21.88 -0.74
C ARG A 188 10.88 20.50 -0.11
N GLN A 189 10.43 20.44 1.14
CA GLN A 189 10.26 19.20 1.89
C GLN A 189 9.22 19.41 2.99
N PHE A 190 8.56 18.34 3.41
CA PHE A 190 7.75 18.38 4.62
C PHE A 190 8.64 18.43 5.86
N THR A 191 8.33 19.32 6.80
CA THR A 191 8.79 19.18 8.19
C THR A 191 8.03 18.03 8.87
N ALA A 192 8.52 17.56 10.01
CA ALA A 192 7.83 16.54 10.81
C ALA A 192 6.42 17.01 11.24
N GLU A 193 6.28 18.28 11.63
CA GLU A 193 5.01 18.91 12.00
C GLU A 193 4.04 18.97 10.80
N GLN A 194 4.50 19.48 9.65
CA GLN A 194 3.67 19.54 8.45
C GLN A 194 3.20 18.15 8.00
N PHE A 195 4.06 17.12 8.10
CA PHE A 195 3.67 15.76 7.80
C PHE A 195 2.64 15.22 8.80
N THR A 196 2.81 15.53 10.09
CA THR A 196 1.87 15.13 11.15
C THR A 196 0.49 15.74 10.89
N ASP A 197 0.42 17.06 10.65
CA ASP A 197 -0.82 17.78 10.36
C ASP A 197 -1.48 17.27 9.08
N LEU A 198 -0.67 16.96 8.06
CA LEU A 198 -1.16 16.37 6.81
C LEU A 198 -1.80 15.00 7.03
N PHE A 199 -1.18 14.17 7.87
CA PHE A 199 -1.54 12.76 8.02
C PHE A 199 -2.65 12.53 9.05
N ASP A 200 -2.70 13.27 10.16
CA ASP A 200 -3.61 13.01 11.29
C ASP A 200 -5.09 12.95 10.87
N GLY A 201 -5.52 13.78 9.91
CA GLY A 201 -6.91 13.80 9.45
C GLY A 201 -7.37 12.53 8.71
N LEU A 202 -6.45 11.77 8.10
CA LEU A 202 -6.77 10.56 7.31
C LEU A 202 -6.06 9.30 7.80
N GLY A 203 -5.03 9.44 8.63
CA GLY A 203 -4.16 8.36 9.09
C GLY A 203 -4.86 7.13 9.66
N PRO A 204 -5.99 7.27 10.40
CA PRO A 204 -6.77 6.12 10.85
C PRO A 204 -7.27 5.19 9.72
N GLU A 205 -7.47 5.73 8.51
CA GLU A 205 -8.05 5.02 7.35
C GLU A 205 -7.02 4.66 6.28
N VAL A 206 -5.81 5.20 6.41
CA VAL A 206 -4.64 4.85 5.60
C VAL A 206 -4.12 3.48 6.02
N SER A 207 -3.94 2.60 5.04
CA SER A 207 -3.28 1.29 5.23
C SER A 207 -1.82 1.31 4.78
N GLN A 208 -1.47 2.22 3.87
CA GLN A 208 -0.15 2.25 3.25
C GLN A 208 0.27 3.68 2.96
N VAL A 209 1.54 3.99 3.21
CA VAL A 209 2.16 5.25 2.80
C VAL A 209 3.43 4.99 2.00
N ALA A 210 3.49 5.52 0.79
CA ALA A 210 4.70 5.57 -0.02
C ALA A 210 5.32 6.96 0.12
N LEU A 211 6.46 7.06 0.80
CA LEU A 211 7.18 8.32 1.10
C LEU A 211 8.13 8.77 -0.03
N SER A 212 8.19 8.02 -1.11
CA SER A 212 8.91 8.38 -2.34
C SER A 212 8.26 7.71 -3.55
N CYS A 213 8.08 8.52 -4.59
CA CYS A 213 7.58 8.14 -5.90
C CYS A 213 8.55 8.55 -7.01
N GLY A 214 9.15 9.73 -6.92
CA GLY A 214 10.07 10.28 -7.93
C GLY A 214 11.40 10.81 -7.38
N ASP A 215 11.48 11.10 -6.08
CA ASP A 215 12.62 11.77 -5.47
C ASP A 215 13.33 10.88 -4.42
N GLU A 216 14.48 11.31 -3.88
CA GLU A 216 15.24 10.50 -2.91
C GLU A 216 14.87 10.89 -1.47
N PRO A 217 14.12 10.05 -0.74
CA PRO A 217 13.62 10.38 0.59
C PRO A 217 14.76 10.48 1.61
N LEU A 218 15.87 9.75 1.41
CA LEU A 218 17.02 9.79 2.31
C LEU A 218 17.81 11.11 2.26
N THR A 219 17.45 12.03 1.36
CA THR A 219 17.98 13.40 1.38
C THR A 219 17.23 14.33 2.34
N SER A 220 16.03 13.93 2.79
CA SER A 220 15.25 14.70 3.77
C SER A 220 15.83 14.53 5.17
N LYS A 221 16.09 15.65 5.85
CA LYS A 221 16.51 15.63 7.26
C LYS A 221 15.39 15.24 8.21
N PHE A 222 14.13 15.30 7.76
CA PHE A 222 12.95 15.01 8.57
C PHE A 222 12.43 13.58 8.41
N LEU A 223 13.03 12.78 7.51
CA LEU A 223 12.65 11.37 7.34
C LEU A 223 12.67 10.59 8.68
N PRO A 224 13.68 10.73 9.56
CA PRO A 224 13.68 10.02 10.85
C PRO A 224 12.46 10.29 11.72
N ASP A 225 12.06 11.56 11.81
CA ASP A 225 10.91 11.95 12.63
C ASP A 225 9.61 11.46 12.00
N ILE A 226 9.48 11.53 10.68
CA ILE A 226 8.32 11.01 9.94
C ILE A 226 8.16 9.49 10.13
N LEU A 227 9.24 8.72 10.01
CA LEU A 227 9.21 7.27 10.21
C LEU A 227 8.82 6.92 11.65
N ARG A 228 9.38 7.62 12.65
CA ARG A 228 9.03 7.41 14.07
C ARG A 228 7.59 7.78 14.36
N TYR A 229 7.10 8.89 13.82
CA TYR A 229 5.70 9.31 13.96
C TYR A 229 4.76 8.24 13.41
N LEU A 230 4.97 7.77 12.17
CA LEU A 230 4.15 6.73 11.56
C LEU A 230 4.18 5.43 12.37
N ALA A 231 5.38 4.96 12.74
CA ALA A 231 5.53 3.72 13.50
C ALA A 231 4.89 3.76 14.89
N THR A 232 4.88 4.93 15.55
CA THR A 232 4.36 5.07 16.93
C THR A 232 2.88 5.45 16.99
N LYS A 233 2.43 6.37 16.13
CA LYS A 233 1.06 6.89 16.13
C LYS A 233 0.12 6.11 15.23
N HIS A 234 0.66 5.51 14.16
CA HIS A 234 -0.11 4.77 13.16
C HIS A 234 0.54 3.41 12.85
N PRO A 235 0.75 2.54 13.86
CA PRO A 235 1.46 1.26 13.70
C PRO A 235 0.79 0.28 12.73
N HIS A 236 -0.46 0.56 12.32
CA HIS A 236 -1.18 -0.21 11.30
C HIS A 236 -0.83 0.19 9.85
N VAL A 237 -0.10 1.29 9.64
CA VAL A 237 0.25 1.79 8.32
C VAL A 237 1.52 1.10 7.81
N ALA A 238 1.43 0.44 6.66
CA ALA A 238 2.58 -0.08 5.94
C ALA A 238 3.40 1.09 5.35
N ILE A 239 4.59 1.31 5.89
CA ILE A 239 5.51 2.35 5.42
C ILE A 239 6.37 1.80 4.29
N GLU A 240 6.44 2.51 3.17
CA GLU A 240 7.23 2.12 2.02
C GLU A 240 7.93 3.31 1.39
N PHE A 241 9.09 3.07 0.78
CA PHE A 241 9.70 4.08 -0.09
C PHE A 241 10.70 3.47 -1.09
N CYS A 242 10.89 4.19 -2.19
CA CYS A 242 11.94 3.90 -3.15
C CYS A 242 13.23 4.63 -2.73
N THR A 243 14.39 4.02 -2.95
CA THR A 243 15.69 4.66 -2.71
C THR A 243 16.75 4.17 -3.69
N ASN A 244 17.73 5.02 -3.97
CA ASN A 244 18.97 4.65 -4.65
C ASN A 244 20.01 4.03 -3.70
N ALA A 245 19.68 3.87 -2.41
CA ALA A 245 20.49 3.26 -1.36
C ALA A 245 21.83 3.96 -1.04
N MET A 246 22.22 5.04 -1.74
CA MET A 246 23.52 5.70 -1.52
C MET A 246 23.62 6.32 -0.13
N LEU A 247 22.54 6.92 0.36
CA LEU A 247 22.50 7.60 1.66
C LEU A 247 22.06 6.69 2.82
N MET A 248 21.84 5.39 2.54
CA MET A 248 21.38 4.40 3.51
C MET A 248 22.51 3.92 4.42
N ARG A 249 23.13 4.85 5.15
CA ARG A 249 24.21 4.58 6.12
C ARG A 249 23.70 3.85 7.37
N ALA A 250 24.60 3.43 8.26
CA ALA A 250 24.26 2.63 9.45
C ALA A 250 23.10 3.21 10.29
N PRO A 251 23.06 4.51 10.66
CA PRO A 251 21.94 5.05 11.43
C PRO A 251 20.59 4.96 10.72
N ILE A 252 20.58 5.13 9.39
CA ILE A 252 19.37 5.01 8.58
C ILE A 252 18.93 3.54 8.49
N ARG A 253 19.87 2.60 8.36
CA ARG A 253 19.55 1.15 8.35
C ARG A 253 18.95 0.70 9.68
N GLU A 254 19.52 1.15 10.80
CA GLU A 254 18.99 0.87 12.14
C GLU A 254 17.59 1.45 12.31
N LEU A 255 17.40 2.70 11.92
CA LEU A 255 16.10 3.37 11.93
C LEU A 255 15.05 2.62 11.09
N ILE A 256 15.39 2.16 9.88
CA ILE A 256 14.50 1.39 9.00
C ILE A 256 13.98 0.12 9.71
N ILE A 257 14.85 -0.60 10.42
CA ILE A 257 14.48 -1.79 11.19
C ILE A 257 13.66 -1.42 12.41
N GLU A 258 14.09 -0.38 13.15
CA GLU A 258 13.44 0.11 14.37
C GLU A 258 12.00 0.54 14.12
N THR A 259 11.75 1.28 13.03
CA THR A 259 10.42 1.80 12.70
C THR A 259 9.56 0.81 11.91
N GLY A 260 10.05 -0.42 11.70
CA GLY A 260 9.30 -1.48 11.02
C GLY A 260 8.87 -1.09 9.60
N VAL A 261 9.74 -0.43 8.83
CA VAL A 261 9.45 -0.13 7.41
C VAL A 261 9.02 -1.42 6.72
N ALA A 262 7.88 -1.41 6.05
CA ALA A 262 7.28 -2.61 5.49
C ALA A 262 8.01 -3.03 4.21
N ARG A 263 8.32 -2.08 3.32
CA ARG A 263 8.88 -2.39 1.99
C ARG A 263 9.86 -1.33 1.52
N LEU A 264 10.97 -1.76 0.95
CA LEU A 264 11.95 -0.89 0.30
C LEU A 264 12.11 -1.28 -1.16
N LEU A 265 11.94 -0.31 -2.06
CA LEU A 265 12.24 -0.46 -3.48
C LEU A 265 13.63 0.11 -3.78
N PHE A 266 14.58 -0.76 -4.08
CA PHE A 266 15.93 -0.38 -4.51
C PHE A 266 15.96 -0.14 -6.02
N SER A 267 16.31 1.08 -6.40
CA SER A 267 16.37 1.45 -7.80
C SER A 267 17.78 1.17 -8.34
N ILE A 268 17.91 0.16 -9.21
CA ILE A 268 19.19 -0.31 -9.78
C ILE A 268 18.95 -0.73 -11.24
N ASP A 269 19.70 -0.15 -12.18
CA ASP A 269 19.44 -0.34 -13.62
C ASP A 269 20.60 -0.98 -14.38
N ALA A 270 21.55 -1.59 -13.66
CA ALA A 270 22.66 -2.37 -14.22
C ALA A 270 23.31 -3.20 -13.11
N VAL A 271 23.95 -4.30 -13.47
CA VAL A 271 24.74 -5.15 -12.57
C VAL A 271 26.22 -4.88 -12.67
N THR A 272 26.71 -4.37 -13.80
CA THR A 272 28.13 -4.03 -13.95
C THR A 272 28.40 -2.62 -13.43
N LYS A 273 29.55 -2.44 -12.78
CA LYS A 273 29.94 -1.14 -12.24
C LYS A 273 30.00 -0.03 -13.29
N PRO A 274 30.70 -0.20 -14.43
CA PRO A 274 30.79 0.86 -15.44
C PRO A 274 29.41 1.27 -15.98
N LEU A 275 28.53 0.30 -16.26
CA LEU A 275 27.22 0.60 -16.80
C LEU A 275 26.32 1.28 -15.75
N LEU A 276 26.31 0.79 -14.51
CA LEU A 276 25.51 1.37 -13.43
C LEU A 276 25.91 2.82 -13.17
N GLU A 277 27.20 3.11 -13.04
CA GLU A 277 27.69 4.46 -12.76
C GLU A 277 27.47 5.41 -13.95
N SER A 278 27.47 4.89 -15.18
CA SER A 278 27.13 5.68 -16.38
C SER A 278 25.64 6.03 -16.48
N ILE A 279 24.76 5.14 -16.01
CA ILE A 279 23.30 5.33 -16.02
C ILE A 279 22.87 6.18 -14.83
N ARG A 280 23.31 5.82 -13.64
CA ARG A 280 22.99 6.48 -12.37
C ARG A 280 24.10 7.43 -11.99
N VAL A 281 24.24 8.52 -12.74
CA VAL A 281 25.33 9.49 -12.57
C VAL A 281 25.41 9.99 -11.11
N GLY A 282 26.59 9.82 -10.51
CA GLY A 282 26.86 10.12 -9.10
C GLY A 282 26.78 8.91 -8.16
N CYS A 283 26.35 7.75 -8.66
CA CYS A 283 26.36 6.48 -7.93
C CYS A 283 27.80 6.02 -7.71
N ARG A 284 28.04 5.29 -6.61
CA ARG A 284 29.26 4.51 -6.40
C ARG A 284 28.84 3.07 -6.17
N TYR A 285 29.25 2.19 -7.08
CA TYR A 285 28.77 0.82 -7.14
C TYR A 285 28.94 0.07 -5.80
N GLU A 286 30.14 0.11 -5.23
CA GLU A 286 30.46 -0.61 -3.99
C GLU A 286 29.63 -0.11 -2.82
N GLN A 287 29.37 1.19 -2.76
CA GLN A 287 28.56 1.78 -1.69
C GLN A 287 27.09 1.37 -1.81
N LEU A 288 26.53 1.36 -3.02
CA LEU A 288 25.16 0.94 -3.26
C LEU A 288 24.96 -0.52 -2.85
N VAL A 289 25.80 -1.42 -3.38
CA VAL A 289 25.71 -2.86 -3.11
C VAL A 289 25.99 -3.13 -1.62
N GLY A 290 27.04 -2.52 -1.06
CA GLY A 290 27.40 -2.67 0.35
C GLY A 290 26.33 -2.18 1.33
N ASN A 291 25.62 -1.10 1.01
CA ASN A 291 24.53 -0.63 1.86
C ASN A 291 23.34 -1.60 1.87
N ILE A 292 22.99 -2.20 0.74
CA ILE A 292 21.89 -3.17 0.64
C ILE A 292 22.27 -4.46 1.39
N LEU A 293 23.49 -4.97 1.18
CA LEU A 293 24.01 -6.14 1.92
C LEU A 293 24.01 -5.88 3.43
N ALA A 294 24.50 -4.71 3.87
CA ALA A 294 24.52 -4.35 5.29
C ALA A 294 23.11 -4.30 5.90
N LEU A 295 22.09 -3.88 5.16
CA LEU A 295 20.70 -3.92 5.64
C LEU A 295 20.16 -5.35 5.67
N ARG A 296 20.43 -6.17 4.64
CA ARG A 296 20.06 -7.60 4.61
C ARG A 296 20.63 -8.32 5.84
N ASP A 297 21.89 -8.10 6.16
CA ASP A 297 22.57 -8.75 7.28
C ASP A 297 22.09 -8.19 8.63
N LEU A 298 21.72 -6.90 8.68
CA LEU A 298 21.06 -6.31 9.85
C LEU A 298 19.68 -6.95 10.09
N LYS A 299 18.85 -7.14 9.06
CA LYS A 299 17.58 -7.88 9.19
C LYS A 299 17.78 -9.25 9.81
N ALA A 300 18.76 -10.01 9.31
CA ALA A 300 19.08 -11.34 9.81
C ALA A 300 19.49 -11.33 11.29
N ARG A 301 20.36 -10.39 11.69
CA ARG A 301 20.78 -10.23 13.10
C ARG A 301 19.64 -9.89 14.04
N HIS A 302 18.68 -9.09 13.57
CA HIS A 302 17.48 -8.72 14.33
C HIS A 302 16.34 -9.75 14.19
N GLN A 303 16.55 -10.85 13.47
CA GLN A 303 15.52 -11.83 13.12
C GLN A 303 14.26 -11.19 12.50
N SER A 304 14.45 -10.04 11.83
CA SER A 304 13.38 -9.27 11.23
C SER A 304 13.07 -9.80 9.84
N ARG A 305 11.77 -9.95 9.54
CA ARG A 305 11.29 -10.20 8.17
C ARG A 305 11.26 -8.91 7.35
N LEU A 306 11.08 -7.77 8.01
CA LEU A 306 10.91 -6.46 7.38
C LEU A 306 12.23 -5.64 7.35
N PRO A 307 12.38 -4.74 6.37
CA PRO A 307 11.48 -4.51 5.24
C PRO A 307 11.61 -5.60 4.18
N GLU A 308 10.53 -5.92 3.45
CA GLU A 308 10.60 -6.65 2.20
C GLU A 308 11.45 -5.88 1.19
N PHE A 309 12.30 -6.58 0.45
CA PHE A 309 13.22 -5.99 -0.52
C PHE A 309 12.67 -6.16 -1.93
N ASP A 310 12.31 -5.06 -2.55
CA ASP A 310 11.95 -5.03 -3.96
C ASP A 310 13.01 -4.27 -4.74
N PHE A 311 13.10 -4.60 -6.03
CA PHE A 311 14.04 -3.96 -6.93
C PHE A 311 13.30 -3.35 -8.11
N ASN A 312 13.71 -2.17 -8.54
CA ASN A 312 13.18 -1.53 -9.74
C ASN A 312 14.29 -1.42 -10.80
N PHE A 313 13.98 -1.84 -12.02
CA PHE A 313 14.88 -1.81 -13.16
C PHE A 313 14.20 -1.12 -14.35
N VAL A 314 14.64 0.09 -14.67
CA VAL A 314 14.19 0.81 -15.87
C VAL A 314 14.93 0.26 -17.07
N MET A 315 14.19 -0.46 -17.90
CA MET A 315 14.70 -1.12 -19.09
C MET A 315 14.95 -0.11 -20.22
N MET A 316 16.19 -0.10 -20.68
CA MET A 316 16.72 0.73 -21.76
C MET A 316 17.49 -0.14 -22.76
N ASN A 317 17.65 0.34 -23.99
CA ASN A 317 18.44 -0.35 -25.00
C ASN A 317 19.86 -0.70 -24.51
N ARG A 318 20.48 0.21 -23.76
CA ARG A 318 21.84 0.04 -23.22
C ARG A 318 21.97 -0.98 -22.09
N ASN A 319 20.91 -1.32 -21.33
CA ASN A 319 21.03 -2.16 -20.13
C ASN A 319 20.21 -3.46 -20.15
N ILE A 320 19.25 -3.61 -21.07
CA ILE A 320 18.33 -4.77 -21.10
C ILE A 320 19.07 -6.12 -21.18
N HIS A 321 20.29 -6.11 -21.71
CA HIS A 321 21.14 -7.29 -21.81
C HIS A 321 21.63 -7.82 -20.45
N GLU A 322 21.74 -6.94 -19.45
CA GLU A 322 22.11 -7.29 -18.07
C GLU A 322 20.91 -7.76 -17.23
N ALA A 323 19.67 -7.57 -17.69
CA ALA A 323 18.47 -7.84 -16.90
C ALA A 323 18.36 -9.30 -16.39
N PRO A 324 18.73 -10.36 -17.14
CA PRO A 324 18.78 -11.72 -16.58
C PRO A 324 19.80 -11.87 -15.45
N ALA A 325 20.98 -11.24 -15.57
CA ALA A 325 21.97 -11.23 -14.48
C ALA A 325 21.47 -10.39 -13.29
N PHE A 326 20.69 -9.34 -13.54
CA PHE A 326 20.07 -8.54 -12.50
C PHE A 326 19.10 -9.36 -11.64
N VAL A 327 18.32 -10.27 -12.22
CA VAL A 327 17.47 -11.18 -11.44
C VAL A 327 18.30 -12.01 -10.46
N ARG A 328 19.43 -12.57 -10.90
CA ARG A 328 20.38 -13.30 -10.04
C ARG A 328 20.95 -12.41 -8.94
N MET A 329 21.41 -11.21 -9.29
CA MET A 329 21.97 -10.25 -8.33
C MET A 329 20.95 -9.84 -7.26
N ALA A 330 19.73 -9.48 -7.65
CA ALA A 330 18.65 -9.12 -6.75
C ALA A 330 18.32 -10.24 -5.77
N ARG A 331 18.33 -11.50 -6.23
CA ARG A 331 18.10 -12.67 -5.38
C ARG A 331 19.19 -12.86 -4.33
N VAL A 332 20.45 -12.61 -4.66
CA VAL A 332 21.61 -12.65 -3.74
C VAL A 332 21.55 -11.51 -2.73
N LEU A 333 21.09 -10.33 -3.15
CA LEU A 333 20.87 -9.17 -2.30
C LEU A 333 19.70 -9.35 -1.31
N GLY A 334 18.93 -10.44 -1.43
CA GLY A 334 17.81 -10.76 -0.55
C GLY A 334 16.46 -10.23 -1.04
N GLY A 335 16.34 -9.92 -2.33
CA GLY A 335 15.11 -9.46 -2.96
C GLY A 335 14.01 -10.51 -3.02
N GLU A 336 12.77 -10.04 -2.93
CA GLU A 336 11.54 -10.83 -3.04
C GLU A 336 10.86 -10.61 -4.39
N SER A 337 10.87 -9.38 -4.90
CA SER A 337 10.32 -9.07 -6.22
C SER A 337 11.14 -8.06 -7.04
N ILE A 338 10.91 -8.05 -8.35
CA ILE A 338 11.49 -7.08 -9.29
C ILE A 338 10.40 -6.42 -10.13
N ASP A 339 10.37 -5.10 -10.15
CA ASP A 339 9.54 -4.29 -11.04
C ASP A 339 10.39 -3.84 -12.24
N PHE A 340 10.18 -4.46 -13.40
CA PHE A 340 10.78 -4.02 -14.65
C PHE A 340 9.87 -2.99 -15.32
N ARG A 341 10.40 -1.82 -15.68
CA ARG A 341 9.62 -0.76 -16.32
C ARG A 341 10.21 -0.34 -17.65
N HIS A 342 9.36 -0.03 -18.63
CA HIS A 342 9.82 0.72 -19.78
C HIS A 342 10.27 2.11 -19.35
N MET A 343 11.37 2.60 -19.91
CA MET A 343 11.71 4.01 -19.82
C MET A 343 10.58 4.84 -20.42
N VAL A 344 10.03 5.76 -19.64
CA VAL A 344 9.06 6.75 -20.11
C VAL A 344 9.85 7.93 -20.70
N PRO A 345 9.73 8.23 -22.00
CA PRO A 345 10.42 9.36 -22.59
C PRO A 345 9.87 10.67 -22.04
N ILE A 346 10.67 11.40 -21.27
CA ILE A 346 10.32 12.74 -20.78
C ILE A 346 11.18 13.76 -21.54
N ALA A 347 10.57 14.46 -22.48
CA ALA A 347 11.26 15.51 -23.22
C ALA A 347 11.63 16.69 -22.30
N PRO A 348 12.75 17.38 -22.55
CA PRO A 348 13.75 17.16 -23.62
C PRO A 348 14.94 16.22 -23.26
N TYR A 349 14.92 15.50 -22.13
CA TYR A 349 16.16 14.93 -21.54
C TYR A 349 16.34 13.41 -21.68
N PHE A 350 15.60 12.74 -22.56
CA PHE A 350 15.76 11.30 -22.79
C PHE A 350 16.62 11.01 -24.03
N VAL A 351 17.37 9.91 -23.99
CA VAL A 351 18.11 9.40 -25.15
C VAL A 351 17.17 8.51 -25.96
N ALA A 352 16.81 8.95 -27.17
CA ALA A 352 15.85 8.21 -28.00
C ALA A 352 16.28 6.76 -28.28
N ASP A 353 17.58 6.51 -28.46
CA ASP A 353 18.10 5.15 -28.69
C ASP A 353 17.84 4.20 -27.51
N ASP A 354 17.66 4.71 -26.29
CA ASP A 354 17.34 3.88 -25.13
C ASP A 354 15.88 3.41 -25.08
N VAL A 355 15.01 3.97 -25.90
CA VAL A 355 13.59 3.60 -25.93
C VAL A 355 13.41 2.25 -26.61
N LEU A 356 13.15 1.21 -25.81
CA LEU A 356 12.98 -0.17 -26.29
C LEU A 356 11.78 -0.39 -27.22
N ALA A 357 10.80 0.52 -27.23
CA ALA A 357 9.72 0.50 -28.23
C ALA A 357 10.25 0.67 -29.66
N LEU A 358 11.43 1.29 -29.84
CA LEU A 358 12.13 1.39 -31.12
C LEU A 358 12.98 0.15 -31.45
N ARG A 359 13.04 -0.85 -30.55
CA ARG A 359 13.81 -2.09 -30.67
C ARG A 359 12.97 -3.30 -30.19
N PRO A 360 11.77 -3.53 -30.74
CA PRO A 360 10.81 -4.47 -30.19
C PRO A 360 11.34 -5.91 -30.15
N ALA A 361 12.09 -6.35 -31.18
CA ALA A 361 12.66 -7.69 -31.22
C ALA A 361 13.70 -7.93 -30.12
N LYS A 362 14.56 -6.93 -29.85
CA LYS A 362 15.56 -6.97 -28.78
C LYS A 362 14.90 -7.06 -27.41
N TYR A 363 13.86 -6.25 -27.16
CA TYR A 363 13.10 -6.32 -25.93
C TYR A 363 12.47 -7.70 -25.74
N ASN A 364 11.75 -8.21 -26.76
CA ASN A 364 11.08 -9.51 -26.68
C ASN A 364 12.07 -10.65 -26.40
N PHE A 365 13.25 -10.60 -27.00
CA PHE A 365 14.33 -11.57 -26.74
C PHE A 365 14.76 -11.59 -25.27
N TYR A 366 15.10 -10.42 -24.70
CA TYR A 366 15.53 -10.36 -23.30
C TYR A 366 14.37 -10.55 -22.31
N ARG A 367 13.15 -10.14 -22.66
CA ARG A 367 11.93 -10.43 -21.89
C ARG A 367 11.80 -11.93 -21.64
N LYS A 368 12.01 -12.76 -22.66
CA LYS A 368 11.98 -14.23 -22.51
C LYS A 368 13.04 -14.71 -21.51
N LYS A 369 14.29 -14.23 -21.63
CA LYS A 369 15.40 -14.60 -20.72
C LYS A 369 15.17 -14.15 -19.28
N ILE A 370 14.56 -12.98 -19.07
CA ILE A 370 14.18 -12.48 -17.74
C ILE A 370 13.17 -13.44 -17.10
N VAL A 371 12.11 -13.80 -17.84
CA VAL A 371 11.08 -14.75 -17.37
C VAL A 371 11.69 -16.10 -17.02
N GLU A 372 12.52 -16.66 -17.90
CA GLU A 372 13.21 -17.94 -17.66
C GLU A 372 14.04 -17.90 -16.37
N THR A 373 14.84 -16.84 -16.19
CA THR A 373 15.69 -16.69 -14.99
C THR A 373 14.86 -16.46 -13.72
N ALA A 374 13.77 -15.70 -13.81
CA ALA A 374 12.91 -15.44 -12.65
C ALA A 374 12.16 -16.70 -12.20
N ILE A 375 11.67 -17.51 -13.14
CA ILE A 375 11.06 -18.82 -12.85
C ILE A 375 12.08 -19.77 -12.21
N GLU A 376 13.29 -19.86 -12.77
CA GLU A 376 14.38 -20.69 -12.24
C GLU A 376 14.68 -20.38 -10.76
N LEU A 377 14.69 -19.10 -10.40
CA LEU A 377 15.03 -18.64 -9.05
C LEU A 377 13.82 -18.49 -8.11
N GLY A 378 12.61 -18.73 -8.61
CA GLY A 378 11.36 -18.51 -7.88
C GLY A 378 11.17 -17.05 -7.44
N MET A 379 11.62 -16.09 -8.25
CA MET A 379 11.53 -14.66 -7.94
C MET A 379 10.24 -14.06 -8.50
N ALA A 380 9.51 -13.28 -7.70
CA ALA A 380 8.35 -12.54 -8.20
C ALA A 380 8.80 -11.38 -9.11
N TYR A 381 8.02 -11.07 -10.13
CA TYR A 381 8.34 -9.96 -11.02
C TYR A 381 7.10 -9.33 -11.67
N TYR A 382 7.20 -8.03 -11.96
CA TYR A 382 6.40 -7.34 -12.95
C TYR A 382 7.25 -7.11 -14.20
N LEU A 383 6.69 -7.39 -15.38
CA LEU A 383 7.36 -7.20 -16.65
C LEU A 383 6.32 -6.84 -17.73
N PRO A 384 6.48 -5.72 -18.46
CA PRO A 384 5.55 -5.30 -19.50
C PRO A 384 5.31 -6.37 -20.58
N ALA A 385 4.17 -6.27 -21.25
CA ALA A 385 3.83 -7.17 -22.36
C ALA A 385 4.87 -7.09 -23.49
N ALA A 386 5.01 -8.18 -24.25
CA ALA A 386 5.84 -8.20 -25.45
C ALA A 386 5.31 -7.21 -26.50
N PHE A 387 6.20 -6.61 -27.28
CA PHE A 387 5.80 -5.81 -28.44
C PHE A 387 5.38 -6.71 -29.60
N SER A 388 4.41 -6.28 -30.40
CA SER A 388 4.11 -6.95 -31.67
C SER A 388 5.20 -6.65 -32.69
N THR A 389 5.92 -7.67 -33.14
CA THR A 389 6.92 -7.55 -34.22
C THR A 389 7.15 -8.89 -34.90
N ALA A 390 7.41 -8.87 -36.21
CA ALA A 390 7.86 -10.03 -36.97
C ALA A 390 9.40 -10.19 -36.96
N GLU A 391 10.12 -9.14 -36.56
CA GLU A 391 11.56 -9.16 -36.45
C GLU A 391 12.01 -10.12 -35.36
N ARG A 392 13.10 -10.84 -35.62
CA ARG A 392 13.76 -11.69 -34.64
C ARG A 392 15.09 -11.06 -34.28
N TRP A 393 15.37 -11.03 -32.98
CA TRP A 393 16.68 -10.67 -32.47
C TRP A 393 17.38 -11.94 -32.02
N SER A 394 18.56 -12.19 -32.56
CA SER A 394 19.52 -13.15 -32.01
C SER A 394 20.71 -12.35 -31.49
N SER A 395 21.22 -12.72 -30.32
CA SER A 395 22.51 -12.19 -29.88
C SER A 395 23.60 -12.78 -30.76
N GLU A 396 24.22 -11.99 -31.65
CA GLU A 396 25.48 -12.40 -32.29
C GLU A 396 26.58 -12.57 -31.24
N GLU A 397 26.51 -11.78 -30.16
CA GLU A 397 27.30 -11.93 -28.94
C GLU A 397 26.37 -11.61 -27.76
N THR A 398 26.12 -12.57 -26.86
CA THR A 398 25.53 -12.21 -25.57
C THR A 398 26.65 -11.46 -24.86
N ALA A 399 26.55 -10.14 -24.74
CA ALA A 399 27.58 -9.34 -24.05
C ALA A 399 27.90 -10.03 -22.71
N ASN A 400 29.17 -10.44 -22.54
CA ASN A 400 29.59 -11.12 -21.33
C ASN A 400 29.38 -10.16 -20.16
N VAL A 401 28.48 -10.50 -19.25
CA VAL A 401 28.16 -9.65 -18.10
C VAL A 401 29.17 -9.99 -17.00
N ASP A 402 30.18 -9.14 -16.84
CA ASP A 402 31.22 -9.31 -15.83
C ASP A 402 30.71 -8.93 -14.43
N LEU A 403 30.58 -9.93 -13.55
CA LEU A 403 30.13 -9.75 -12.17
C LEU A 403 31.30 -9.64 -11.17
N ALA A 404 32.55 -9.51 -11.61
CA ALA A 404 33.70 -9.50 -10.72
C ALA A 404 33.64 -8.37 -9.67
N ASP A 405 33.11 -7.19 -10.02
CA ASP A 405 32.86 -6.12 -9.04
C ASP A 405 31.84 -6.53 -7.97
N PHE A 406 30.74 -7.17 -8.38
CA PHE A 406 29.72 -7.66 -7.45
C PHE A 406 30.27 -8.72 -6.49
N GLU A 407 31.01 -9.69 -7.05
CA GLU A 407 31.61 -10.79 -6.29
C GLU A 407 32.63 -10.28 -5.26
N ARG A 408 33.43 -9.26 -5.61
CA ARG A 408 34.34 -8.60 -4.66
C ARG A 408 33.58 -7.98 -3.49
N VAL A 409 32.55 -7.18 -3.78
CA VAL A 409 31.76 -6.53 -2.72
C VAL A 409 31.05 -7.56 -1.84
N LEU A 410 30.58 -8.66 -2.43
CA LEU A 410 29.94 -9.75 -1.69
C LEU A 410 30.94 -10.47 -0.77
N ALA A 411 32.18 -10.70 -1.23
CA ALA A 411 33.23 -11.33 -0.42
C ALA A 411 33.65 -10.46 0.77
N ASP A 412 33.62 -9.14 0.61
CA ASP A 412 33.95 -8.18 1.68
C ASP A 412 32.80 -7.99 2.70
N ALA A 413 31.60 -8.52 2.41
CA ALA A 413 30.43 -8.36 3.28
C ALA A 413 30.50 -9.29 4.52
N PRO A 414 30.34 -8.77 5.75
CA PRO A 414 30.39 -9.58 6.97
C PRO A 414 29.25 -10.63 7.00
N GLY A 415 29.58 -11.92 7.08
CA GLY A 415 28.59 -13.00 7.13
C GLY A 415 28.34 -13.71 5.79
N ALA A 416 29.21 -13.50 4.79
CA ALA A 416 29.18 -14.16 3.49
C ALA A 416 29.44 -15.68 3.56
N ASN A 417 28.41 -16.44 3.95
CA ASN A 417 28.26 -17.82 3.49
C ASN A 417 27.05 -17.86 2.56
N ALA A 418 27.31 -17.92 1.26
CA ALA A 418 26.27 -18.10 0.22
C ALA A 418 25.40 -19.34 0.45
N ALA A 419 25.87 -20.29 1.29
CA ALA A 419 25.17 -21.50 1.69
C ALA A 419 24.02 -21.29 2.70
N SER A 420 23.84 -20.10 3.28
CA SER A 420 22.70 -19.83 4.19
C SER A 420 21.46 -19.29 3.49
N ILE A 421 21.45 -19.27 2.16
CA ILE A 421 20.28 -18.85 1.39
C ILE A 421 19.42 -20.08 1.08
N ILE A 422 18.11 -19.91 1.28
CA ILE A 422 16.97 -20.74 0.84
C ILE A 422 16.47 -21.79 1.87
N ARG A 423 15.57 -21.35 2.74
CA ARG A 423 14.25 -22.00 2.79
C ARG A 423 13.21 -20.99 2.32
N PRO A 424 12.31 -21.36 1.39
CA PRO A 424 11.19 -20.52 1.06
C PRO A 424 10.26 -20.52 2.28
N VAL A 425 10.24 -19.42 3.02
CA VAL A 425 9.03 -19.10 3.77
C VAL A 425 8.06 -18.68 2.68
N LYS A 426 6.96 -19.43 2.49
CA LYS A 426 5.86 -18.95 1.64
C LYS A 426 5.65 -17.49 2.01
N PRO A 427 5.66 -16.55 1.06
CA PRO A 427 5.35 -15.18 1.39
C PRO A 427 4.00 -15.24 2.11
N VAL A 428 3.98 -14.82 3.37
CA VAL A 428 2.73 -14.31 3.90
C VAL A 428 2.58 -13.06 3.07
N LEU A 429 1.88 -13.17 1.94
CA LEU A 429 1.28 -12.01 1.32
C LEU A 429 0.50 -11.40 2.47
N HIS A 430 1.02 -10.33 3.07
CA HIS A 430 0.12 -9.24 3.36
C HIS A 430 -0.33 -8.81 1.97
N SER A 431 -1.39 -9.47 1.51
CA SER A 431 -2.16 -9.02 0.38
C SER A 431 -2.45 -7.57 0.70
N MET A 432 -1.73 -6.65 0.04
CA MET A 432 -2.01 -5.22 0.14
C MET A 432 -3.43 -4.92 -0.33
N ARG A 433 -4.10 -5.89 -0.96
CA ARG A 433 -5.56 -6.01 -0.91
C ARG A 433 -5.95 -6.66 0.41
N SER A 434 -6.09 -5.86 1.47
CA SER A 434 -6.87 -6.30 2.61
C SER A 434 -8.23 -6.73 2.07
N PRO A 435 -8.65 -8.01 2.21
CA PRO A 435 -10.00 -8.41 1.85
C PRO A 435 -10.98 -7.47 2.54
N GLY A 436 -11.87 -6.85 1.77
CA GLY A 436 -12.74 -5.79 2.23
C GLY A 436 -12.14 -4.39 2.22
N SER A 437 -11.07 -4.08 1.48
CA SER A 437 -10.59 -2.70 1.33
C SER A 437 -11.59 -1.80 0.58
N VAL A 438 -11.46 -0.48 0.74
CA VAL A 438 -12.28 0.49 -0.02
C VAL A 438 -12.18 0.24 -1.52
N ALA A 439 -10.99 -0.11 -2.02
CA ALA A 439 -10.74 -0.39 -3.43
C ALA A 439 -11.59 -1.54 -4.01
N GLU A 440 -11.97 -2.52 -3.19
CA GLU A 440 -12.77 -3.69 -3.61
C GLU A 440 -14.24 -3.34 -3.81
N ASP A 441 -14.80 -2.48 -2.95
CA ASP A 441 -16.20 -2.06 -3.05
C ASP A 441 -16.48 -1.23 -4.31
N PHE A 442 -15.44 -0.62 -4.87
CA PHE A 442 -15.51 0.20 -6.09
C PHE A 442 -14.75 -0.44 -7.27
N ALA A 443 -14.41 -1.73 -7.21
CA ALA A 443 -13.66 -2.41 -8.25
C ALA A 443 -14.38 -2.51 -9.60
N THR A 444 -15.72 -2.38 -9.62
CA THR A 444 -16.54 -2.39 -10.84
C THR A 444 -16.64 -1.03 -11.54
N THR A 445 -16.13 0.03 -10.91
CA THR A 445 -16.06 1.36 -11.54
C THR A 445 -14.97 1.39 -12.62
N PHE A 446 -14.98 2.43 -13.48
CA PHE A 446 -13.94 2.64 -14.48
C PHE A 446 -12.52 2.56 -13.88
N CYS A 447 -12.33 3.22 -12.73
CA CYS A 447 -11.12 3.15 -11.93
C CYS A 447 -11.45 3.34 -10.45
N ASN A 448 -10.91 2.47 -9.59
CA ASN A 448 -11.10 2.53 -8.15
C ASN A 448 -10.09 3.43 -7.40
N ARG A 449 -9.08 4.00 -8.09
CA ARG A 449 -8.07 4.87 -7.48
C ARG A 449 -8.64 6.11 -6.81
N PRO A 450 -9.62 6.84 -7.38
CA PRO A 450 -10.23 7.98 -6.69
C PRO A 450 -10.92 7.64 -5.36
N PHE A 451 -11.12 6.36 -5.07
CA PHE A 451 -11.68 5.84 -3.82
C PHE A 451 -10.61 5.26 -2.87
N SER A 452 -9.38 5.04 -3.34
CA SER A 452 -8.39 4.25 -2.60
C SER A 452 -6.97 4.81 -2.62
N GLU A 453 -6.68 5.80 -3.46
CA GLU A 453 -5.38 6.41 -3.58
C GLU A 453 -5.48 7.93 -3.43
N ILE A 454 -4.50 8.48 -2.71
CA ILE A 454 -4.25 9.92 -2.63
C ILE A 454 -2.79 10.12 -3.01
N MET A 455 -2.54 11.05 -3.91
CA MET A 455 -1.20 11.45 -4.28
C MET A 455 -0.98 12.93 -3.96
N VAL A 456 0.12 13.23 -3.25
CA VAL A 456 0.61 14.59 -3.05
C VAL A 456 1.87 14.77 -3.87
N ARG A 457 1.80 15.60 -4.91
CA ARG A 457 2.92 15.91 -5.81
C ARG A 457 3.55 17.24 -5.43
N ASP A 458 4.89 17.31 -5.51
CA ASP A 458 5.68 18.52 -5.21
C ASP A 458 5.33 19.16 -3.84
N GLN A 459 4.95 18.32 -2.86
CA GLN A 459 4.51 18.72 -1.52
C GLN A 459 3.39 19.80 -1.52
N GLU A 460 2.53 19.81 -2.55
CA GLU A 460 1.49 20.82 -2.77
C GLU A 460 0.21 20.25 -3.37
N ASP A 461 0.34 19.69 -4.57
CA ASP A 461 -0.80 19.34 -5.42
C ASP A 461 -1.37 17.99 -4.98
N VAL A 462 -2.66 17.97 -4.67
CA VAL A 462 -3.39 16.75 -4.30
C VAL A 462 -4.13 16.22 -5.53
N LEU A 463 -3.91 14.93 -5.81
CA LEU A 463 -4.31 14.22 -7.01
C LEU A 463 -4.80 12.81 -6.65
N PRO A 464 -5.65 12.18 -7.46
CA PRO A 464 -6.09 10.81 -7.23
C PRO A 464 -5.05 9.76 -7.67
N CYS A 465 -4.12 10.12 -8.56
CA CYS A 465 -3.02 9.26 -9.01
C CYS A 465 -1.96 10.04 -9.82
N ALA A 466 -0.82 9.38 -10.10
CA ALA A 466 0.32 9.92 -10.86
C ALA A 466 -0.01 10.43 -12.26
N TRP A 467 -1.09 9.95 -12.87
CA TRP A 467 -1.43 10.19 -14.27
C TRP A 467 -2.59 11.16 -14.47
N HIS A 468 -3.22 11.63 -13.39
CA HIS A 468 -4.35 12.53 -13.50
C HIS A 468 -3.88 13.92 -13.98
N GLY A 469 -4.51 14.44 -15.03
CA GLY A 469 -4.09 15.69 -15.68
C GLY A 469 -4.37 16.95 -14.86
N LYS A 470 -5.40 16.92 -14.00
CA LYS A 470 -5.87 18.07 -13.21
C LYS A 470 -5.58 17.91 -11.73
N THR A 471 -5.01 18.93 -11.10
CA THR A 471 -4.91 19.06 -9.63
C THR A 471 -6.30 19.25 -9.01
N LEU A 472 -6.66 18.44 -8.01
CA LEU A 472 -7.98 18.46 -7.36
C LEU A 472 -8.01 19.26 -6.06
N GLY A 473 -6.84 19.64 -5.54
CA GLY A 473 -6.71 20.56 -4.42
C GLY A 473 -5.26 20.87 -4.12
N ARG A 474 -5.04 21.86 -3.26
CA ARG A 474 -3.72 22.36 -2.90
C ARG A 474 -3.61 22.53 -1.39
N LEU A 475 -2.51 22.04 -0.82
CA LEU A 475 -2.27 22.12 0.62
C LEU A 475 -2.09 23.57 1.11
N SER A 476 -1.61 24.47 0.24
CA SER A 476 -1.47 25.90 0.56
C SER A 476 -2.80 26.66 0.69
N GLU A 477 -3.93 26.07 0.29
CA GLU A 477 -5.26 26.71 0.36
C GLU A 477 -5.90 26.65 1.77
N GLY A 478 -5.17 26.17 2.78
CA GLY A 478 -5.63 26.11 4.17
C GLY A 478 -6.62 24.99 4.48
N LYS A 479 -6.86 24.09 3.52
CA LYS A 479 -7.66 22.87 3.68
C LYS A 479 -6.77 21.72 4.13
N THR A 480 -7.28 20.85 5.00
CA THR A 480 -6.57 19.61 5.34
C THR A 480 -6.60 18.63 4.17
N LEU A 481 -5.72 17.63 4.18
CA LEU A 481 -5.73 16.57 3.15
C LEU A 481 -7.09 15.83 3.12
N SER A 482 -7.69 15.63 4.30
CA SER A 482 -9.03 15.06 4.44
C SER A 482 -10.10 15.92 3.75
N ASP A 483 -10.07 17.24 3.98
CA ASP A 483 -11.05 18.17 3.38
C ASP A 483 -10.95 18.18 1.86
N ILE A 484 -9.74 18.07 1.32
CA ILE A 484 -9.52 17.99 -0.13
C ILE A 484 -10.05 16.66 -0.68
N PHE A 485 -9.66 15.54 -0.07
CA PHE A 485 -10.02 14.20 -0.54
C PHE A 485 -11.53 13.87 -0.42
N LEU A 486 -12.19 14.44 0.60
CA LEU A 486 -13.63 14.31 0.82
C LEU A 486 -14.45 15.45 0.20
N GLY A 487 -13.77 16.38 -0.46
CA GLY A 487 -14.35 17.57 -1.08
C GLY A 487 -14.95 17.32 -2.48
N GLU A 488 -15.58 18.36 -3.03
CA GLU A 488 -16.40 18.26 -4.25
C GLU A 488 -15.60 17.89 -5.51
N GLU A 489 -14.34 18.32 -5.64
CA GLU A 489 -13.51 17.98 -6.81
C GLU A 489 -13.26 16.45 -6.89
N PHE A 490 -12.95 15.81 -5.75
CA PHE A 490 -12.82 14.36 -5.67
C PHE A 490 -14.18 13.65 -5.83
N ALA A 491 -15.25 14.20 -5.25
CA ALA A 491 -16.59 13.64 -5.39
C ALA A 491 -17.07 13.66 -6.86
N ALA A 492 -16.84 14.75 -7.59
CA ALA A 492 -17.15 14.86 -9.00
C ALA A 492 -16.37 13.82 -9.82
N LEU A 493 -15.08 13.66 -9.54
CA LEU A 493 -14.25 12.62 -10.16
C LEU A 493 -14.80 11.21 -9.86
N ARG A 494 -15.12 10.91 -8.60
CA ARG A 494 -15.70 9.60 -8.20
C ARG A 494 -17.01 9.32 -8.94
N ARG A 495 -17.89 10.31 -9.09
CA ARG A 495 -19.13 10.17 -9.89
C ARG A 495 -18.83 9.86 -11.35
N ASN A 496 -17.81 10.48 -11.94
CA ASN A 496 -17.38 10.17 -13.31
C ASN A 496 -16.84 8.73 -13.46
N MET A 497 -16.33 8.09 -12.39
CA MET A 497 -15.90 6.69 -12.45
C MET A 497 -17.06 5.70 -12.61
N LEU A 498 -18.30 6.10 -12.38
CA LEU A 498 -19.48 5.26 -12.68
C LEU A 498 -19.75 5.14 -14.18
N LYS A 499 -19.19 6.05 -15.00
CA LYS A 499 -19.35 6.04 -16.45
C LYS A 499 -18.32 5.10 -17.08
N PRO A 500 -18.69 4.32 -18.13
CA PRO A 500 -17.75 3.45 -18.84
C PRO A 500 -16.54 4.17 -19.43
N GLU A 501 -16.70 5.44 -19.83
CA GLU A 501 -15.63 6.28 -20.36
C GLU A 501 -14.75 6.94 -19.29
N GLY A 502 -15.20 6.95 -18.03
CA GLY A 502 -14.52 7.60 -16.92
C GLY A 502 -14.53 9.13 -17.00
N ASP A 503 -13.53 9.74 -16.37
CA ASP A 503 -13.33 11.20 -16.37
C ASP A 503 -12.50 11.64 -17.61
N PRO A 504 -12.79 12.80 -18.23
CA PRO A 504 -12.01 13.30 -19.36
C PRO A 504 -10.50 13.39 -19.09
N ASP A 505 -10.08 13.74 -17.87
CA ASP A 505 -8.67 13.81 -17.47
C ASP A 505 -8.02 12.41 -17.33
N CYS A 506 -8.83 11.35 -17.35
CA CYS A 506 -8.37 9.96 -17.34
C CYS A 506 -8.29 9.34 -18.74
N ALA A 507 -8.78 10.01 -19.78
CA ALA A 507 -8.84 9.46 -21.14
C ALA A 507 -7.45 9.10 -21.73
N ARG A 508 -6.38 9.72 -21.24
CA ARG A 508 -4.98 9.45 -21.64
C ARG A 508 -4.21 8.58 -20.65
N CYS A 509 -4.89 7.94 -19.70
CA CYS A 509 -4.26 7.12 -18.67
C CYS A 509 -3.47 5.95 -19.29
N PRO A 510 -2.13 5.90 -19.13
CA PRO A 510 -1.30 4.88 -19.80
C PRO A 510 -1.62 3.45 -19.37
N ILE A 511 -2.24 3.28 -18.20
CA ILE A 511 -2.68 1.99 -17.65
C ILE A 511 -3.92 1.47 -18.38
N LYS A 512 -4.84 2.35 -18.79
CA LYS A 512 -6.11 1.98 -19.44
C LYS A 512 -6.04 2.06 -20.96
N THR A 513 -5.20 2.93 -21.51
CA THR A 513 -5.00 3.11 -22.96
C THR A 513 -4.01 2.13 -23.58
N SER A 514 -3.76 0.97 -22.95
CA SER A 514 -2.90 -0.12 -23.45
C SER A 514 -1.41 0.20 -23.65
N HIS A 515 -0.87 1.26 -23.03
CA HIS A 515 0.59 1.51 -23.00
C HIS A 515 1.30 0.85 -21.81
N LEU A 516 0.58 0.47 -20.76
CA LEU A 516 1.05 -0.40 -19.69
C LEU A 516 0.01 -1.49 -19.50
N ALA A 517 0.34 -2.72 -19.91
CA ALA A 517 -0.54 -3.87 -19.79
C ALA A 517 -0.88 -4.12 -18.32
N THR A 518 -2.10 -3.79 -17.91
CA THR A 518 -2.74 -4.37 -16.74
C THR A 518 -4.10 -4.88 -17.15
N THR A 519 -4.15 -6.13 -17.59
CA THR A 519 -4.99 -7.20 -17.04
C THR A 519 -4.67 -8.49 -17.78
N ALA A 520 -4.68 -9.57 -17.02
CA ALA A 520 -4.57 -10.93 -17.51
C ALA A 520 -5.63 -11.21 -18.58
N GLU A 521 -5.18 -11.56 -19.78
CA GLU A 521 -5.85 -12.46 -20.72
C GLU A 521 -4.74 -13.04 -21.60
N GLY A 522 -4.53 -14.36 -21.48
CA GLY A 522 -3.42 -15.12 -22.04
C GLY A 522 -3.01 -16.24 -21.11
#